data_AF-A0A9E3UXD6-F1
#
_entry.id   AF-A0A9E3UXD6-F1
#
_cell.length_a   1.000
_cell.length_b   1.000
_cell.length_c   1.000
_cell.angle_alpha   90.00
_cell.angle_beta   90.00
_cell.angle_gamma   90.00
#
_symmetry.space_group_name_H-M   'P 1'
#
loop_
_entity.id
_entity.type
_entity.pdbx_description
1 polymer ?
#
loop_
_entity_poly.entity_id
_entity_poly.type
_entity_poly.pdbx_seq_one_letter_code
_entity_poly.pdbx_strand_id
1 'polypeptide(L)'
;MTLRERAIQNLADFAENPYPGRFLILGISPDKSNLAQIYGIMGRSAPSRNRVFTEYPHGRVEVEVADESKILDDEEKKLDAATQAELIKEKLRNIVYTAMAEGEGEYIVSNGNQTSGALSGVQKGWGLAKSLMDYTYEDDGPNFTSRITGHSLLNAPDLANIAVLRRGPTGECERLHHLCMVPMEGLGYCISTYAGNGNPLPAFQGEPLIVPIPGGDAEEVLRICWKPLDKENLVSMAVKLIDQRSGTSMIHIKNKYQKVAKEAPLCNTCGSIMERNGDRYKCWKCGATNAVGANSEPMPIGDEPLCTVCGTITVRTGSGYKCPNCKTPTGFI
;
A
#
# COMPACT_ATOMS: atom_id res chain seq x y z
N MET A 1 -30.78 13.64 -14.91
CA MET A 1 -29.88 12.57 -14.46
C MET A 1 -29.85 12.58 -12.94
N THR A 2 -30.13 11.45 -12.30
CA THR A 2 -30.10 11.30 -10.84
C THR A 2 -28.67 11.35 -10.31
N LEU A 3 -28.52 11.49 -8.99
CA LEU A 3 -27.20 11.51 -8.36
C LEU A 3 -26.44 10.18 -8.54
N ARG A 4 -27.15 9.05 -8.45
CA ARG A 4 -26.57 7.71 -8.68
C ARG A 4 -26.14 7.53 -10.13
N GLU A 5 -26.95 7.98 -11.09
CA GLU A 5 -26.56 8.00 -12.50
C GLU A 5 -25.31 8.86 -12.73
N ARG A 6 -25.19 10.01 -12.06
CA ARG A 6 -23.96 10.84 -12.12
C ARG A 6 -22.76 10.10 -11.56
N ALA A 7 -22.91 9.45 -10.41
CA ALA A 7 -21.83 8.70 -9.79
C ALA A 7 -21.33 7.56 -10.70
N ILE A 8 -22.25 6.81 -11.31
CA ILE A 8 -21.92 5.73 -12.25
C ILE A 8 -21.19 6.30 -13.48
N GLN A 9 -21.68 7.40 -14.05
CA GLN A 9 -21.02 8.03 -15.20
C GLN A 9 -19.62 8.51 -14.84
N ASN A 10 -19.45 9.20 -13.71
CA ASN A 10 -18.14 9.66 -13.27
C ASN A 10 -17.14 8.51 -13.07
N LEU A 11 -17.58 7.37 -12.54
CA LEU A 11 -16.72 6.19 -12.40
C LEU A 11 -16.36 5.59 -13.77
N ALA A 12 -17.29 5.57 -14.72
CA ALA A 12 -17.02 5.12 -16.08
C ALA A 12 -15.98 6.03 -16.77
N ASP A 13 -16.19 7.35 -16.71
CA ASP A 13 -15.26 8.34 -17.26
C ASP A 13 -13.87 8.23 -16.60
N PHE A 14 -13.84 8.01 -15.28
CA PHE A 14 -12.60 7.80 -14.54
C PHE A 14 -11.89 6.50 -14.95
N ALA A 15 -12.63 5.44 -15.23
CA ALA A 15 -12.07 4.16 -15.67
C ALA A 15 -11.54 4.21 -17.12
N GLU A 16 -12.13 5.05 -17.98
CA GLU A 16 -11.62 5.32 -19.33
C GLU A 16 -10.33 6.15 -19.33
N ASN A 17 -10.02 6.84 -18.23
CA ASN A 17 -8.76 7.55 -18.08
C ASN A 17 -7.60 6.57 -17.93
N PRO A 18 -6.69 6.47 -18.92
CA PRO A 18 -5.60 5.49 -18.88
C PRO A 18 -4.57 5.80 -17.78
N TYR A 19 -4.53 7.04 -17.28
CA TYR A 19 -3.51 7.44 -16.31
C TYR A 19 -3.92 8.62 -15.39
N PRO A 20 -4.82 8.40 -14.41
CA PRO A 20 -5.09 9.37 -13.34
C PRO A 20 -3.94 9.50 -12.31
N GLY A 21 -2.94 8.61 -12.38
CA GLY A 21 -1.84 8.54 -11.42
C GLY A 21 -2.24 7.87 -10.12
N ARG A 22 -2.18 8.61 -9.00
CA ARG A 22 -2.67 8.15 -7.70
C ARG A 22 -4.06 8.72 -7.49
N PHE A 23 -4.95 7.95 -6.89
CA PHE A 23 -6.29 8.42 -6.56
C PHE A 23 -6.74 7.85 -5.22
N LEU A 24 -7.61 8.61 -4.55
CA LEU A 24 -8.28 8.18 -3.33
C LEU A 24 -9.78 8.40 -3.46
N ILE A 25 -10.56 7.54 -2.80
CA ILE A 25 -12.00 7.66 -2.67
C ILE A 25 -12.35 7.60 -1.18
N LEU A 26 -13.14 8.56 -0.71
CA LEU A 26 -13.76 8.55 0.62
C LEU A 26 -15.27 8.42 0.48
N GLY A 27 -15.89 7.48 1.19
CA GLY A 27 -17.34 7.33 1.14
C GLY A 27 -17.89 6.44 2.24
N ILE A 28 -19.14 6.02 2.06
CA ILE A 28 -19.88 5.18 3.00
C ILE A 28 -20.40 3.95 2.27
N SER A 29 -20.30 2.78 2.89
CA SER A 29 -20.84 1.54 2.34
C SER A 29 -22.37 1.63 2.13
N PRO A 30 -22.95 0.88 1.18
CA PRO A 30 -24.39 0.91 0.92
C PRO A 30 -25.29 0.55 2.12
N ASP A 31 -24.78 -0.24 3.06
CA ASP A 31 -25.47 -0.65 4.28
C ASP A 31 -25.21 0.31 5.47
N LYS A 32 -24.46 1.40 5.25
CA LYS A 32 -24.06 2.41 6.25
C LYS A 32 -23.20 1.89 7.40
N SER A 33 -22.76 0.64 7.36
CA SER A 33 -21.99 0.05 8.46
C SER A 33 -20.55 0.54 8.49
N ASN A 34 -19.99 0.93 7.33
CA ASN A 34 -18.59 1.24 7.18
C ASN A 34 -18.33 2.60 6.52
N LEU A 35 -17.29 3.30 7.00
CA LEU A 35 -16.58 4.27 6.17
C LEU A 35 -15.66 3.52 5.21
N ALA A 36 -15.55 4.00 3.98
CA ALA A 36 -14.71 3.40 2.95
C ALA A 36 -13.59 4.37 2.56
N GLN A 37 -12.35 3.89 2.66
CA GLN A 37 -11.16 4.51 2.05
C GLN A 37 -10.61 3.58 0.98
N ILE A 38 -10.59 4.04 -0.26
CA ILE A 38 -10.01 3.31 -1.39
C ILE A 38 -8.83 4.12 -1.89
N TYR A 39 -7.66 3.50 -2.02
CA TYR A 39 -6.46 4.15 -2.55
C TYR A 39 -5.85 3.31 -3.66
N GLY A 40 -5.56 3.94 -4.80
CA GLY A 40 -4.95 3.28 -5.96
C GLY A 40 -3.71 4.01 -6.46
N ILE A 41 -2.72 3.23 -6.89
CA ILE A 41 -1.53 3.71 -7.60
C ILE A 41 -1.54 3.16 -9.01
N MET A 42 -1.38 4.06 -9.98
CA MET A 42 -1.09 3.76 -11.37
C MET A 42 0.30 4.30 -11.74
N GLY A 43 1.07 3.54 -12.52
CA GLY A 43 2.46 3.83 -12.85
C GLY A 43 2.80 3.52 -14.31
N ARG A 44 3.36 4.52 -15.01
CA ARG A 44 3.82 4.39 -16.40
C ARG A 44 5.33 4.16 -16.56
N SER A 45 6.13 4.64 -15.59
CA SER A 45 7.58 4.50 -15.58
C SER A 45 8.03 3.33 -14.70
N ALA A 46 9.23 2.80 -14.93
CA ALA A 46 9.79 1.72 -14.12
C ALA A 46 9.77 2.05 -12.60
N PRO A 47 10.19 3.25 -12.13
CA PRO A 47 10.10 3.61 -10.71
C PRO A 47 8.66 3.75 -10.20
N SER A 48 7.72 4.19 -11.04
CA SER A 48 6.31 4.29 -10.64
C SER A 48 5.65 2.91 -10.53
N ARG A 49 6.11 1.95 -11.33
CA ARG A 49 5.65 0.55 -11.33
C ARG A 49 6.31 -0.27 -10.22
N ASN A 50 7.51 0.09 -9.78
CA ASN A 50 8.26 -0.62 -8.75
C ASN A 50 7.74 -0.34 -7.33
N ARG A 51 6.43 -0.51 -7.10
CA ARG A 51 5.76 -0.20 -5.84
C ARG A 51 4.82 -1.32 -5.43
N VAL A 52 4.71 -1.56 -4.13
CA VAL A 52 3.75 -2.47 -3.51
C VAL A 52 3.17 -1.82 -2.26
N PHE A 53 1.95 -2.20 -1.91
CA PHE A 53 1.37 -1.93 -0.61
C PHE A 53 1.65 -3.08 0.35
N THR A 54 2.03 -2.72 1.56
CA THR A 54 2.22 -3.65 2.68
C THR A 54 1.40 -3.16 3.86
N GLU A 55 0.58 -4.05 4.41
CA GLU A 55 -0.16 -3.79 5.64
C GLU A 55 0.73 -4.01 6.86
N TYR A 56 0.64 -3.09 7.81
CA TYR A 56 1.28 -3.13 9.11
C TYR A 56 0.22 -3.07 10.22
N PRO A 57 0.57 -3.45 11.46
CA PRO A 57 -0.34 -3.35 12.60
C PRO A 57 -0.99 -1.97 12.73
N HIS A 58 -2.17 -1.94 13.37
CA HIS A 58 -2.96 -0.72 13.61
C HIS A 58 -3.40 -0.02 12.31
N GLY A 59 -3.88 -0.81 11.33
CA GLY A 59 -4.53 -0.28 10.12
C GLY A 59 -3.64 0.61 9.26
N ARG A 60 -2.31 0.47 9.37
CA ARG A 60 -1.31 1.22 8.62
C ARG A 60 -1.00 0.50 7.32
N VAL A 61 -1.04 1.23 6.20
CA VAL A 61 -0.61 0.71 4.89
C VAL A 61 0.56 1.55 4.42
N GLU A 62 1.66 0.90 4.09
CA GLU A 62 2.83 1.55 3.50
C GLU A 62 2.95 1.24 2.03
N VAL A 63 3.44 2.23 1.27
CA VAL A 63 3.97 2.04 -0.06
C VAL A 63 5.45 1.74 0.09
N GLU A 64 5.85 0.59 -0.42
CA GLU A 64 7.24 0.14 -0.42
C GLU A 64 7.69 -0.15 -1.85
N VAL A 65 9.00 -0.31 -2.03
CA VAL A 65 9.56 -0.73 -3.32
C VAL A 65 9.31 -2.23 -3.50
N ALA A 66 8.89 -2.63 -4.70
CA ALA A 66 8.72 -4.05 -5.01
C ALA A 66 10.08 -4.76 -5.10
N ASP A 67 11.04 -4.15 -5.76
CA ASP A 67 12.38 -4.67 -6.03
C ASP A 67 13.44 -3.58 -5.82
N GLU A 68 14.19 -3.67 -4.71
CA GLU A 68 15.23 -2.68 -4.39
C GLU A 68 16.37 -2.64 -5.42
N SER A 69 16.63 -3.74 -6.14
CA SER A 69 17.69 -3.80 -7.16
C SER A 69 17.41 -2.92 -8.38
N LYS A 70 16.14 -2.50 -8.54
CA LYS A 70 15.65 -1.64 -9.63
C LYS A 70 15.53 -0.17 -9.23
N ILE A 71 16.06 0.22 -8.07
CA ILE A 71 16.10 1.64 -7.66
C ILE A 71 17.17 2.39 -8.46
N LEU A 72 18.36 1.79 -8.56
CA LEU A 72 19.50 2.32 -9.29
C LEU A 72 19.66 1.62 -10.65
N ASP A 73 20.05 2.37 -11.66
CA ASP A 73 20.49 1.79 -12.93
C ASP A 73 21.92 1.24 -12.84
N ASP A 74 22.38 0.57 -13.90
CA ASP A 74 23.66 -0.13 -13.90
C ASP A 74 24.88 0.81 -13.88
N GLU A 75 24.74 2.08 -14.29
CA GLU A 75 25.81 3.07 -14.14
C GLU A 75 25.82 3.65 -12.72
N GLU A 76 24.65 3.93 -12.15
CA GLU A 76 24.49 4.40 -10.78
C GLU A 76 25.00 3.38 -9.75
N LYS A 77 24.85 2.08 -10.02
CA LYS A 77 25.42 0.99 -9.19
C LYS A 77 26.95 0.97 -9.15
N LYS A 78 27.63 1.61 -10.10
CA LYS A 78 29.11 1.71 -10.13
C LYS A 78 29.64 2.86 -9.30
N LEU A 79 28.78 3.77 -8.84
CA LEU A 79 29.16 4.90 -7.99
C LEU A 79 29.60 4.40 -6.61
N ASP A 80 30.28 5.25 -5.84
CA ASP A 80 30.62 4.90 -4.46
C ASP A 80 29.36 4.78 -3.58
N ALA A 81 29.47 4.04 -2.48
CA ALA A 81 28.34 3.71 -1.62
C ALA A 81 27.64 4.94 -1.00
N ALA A 82 28.38 6.03 -0.74
CA ALA A 82 27.79 7.24 -0.17
C ALA A 82 26.93 7.97 -1.22
N THR A 83 27.46 8.10 -2.44
CA THR A 83 26.69 8.65 -3.57
C THR A 83 25.45 7.81 -3.89
N GLN A 84 25.58 6.47 -3.87
CA GLN A 84 24.42 5.57 -4.04
C GLN A 84 23.35 5.79 -2.97
N ALA A 85 23.74 5.94 -1.71
CA ALA A 85 22.79 6.13 -0.61
C ALA A 85 21.97 7.43 -0.77
N GLU A 86 22.60 8.53 -1.16
CA GLU A 86 21.90 9.79 -1.42
C GLU A 86 20.98 9.70 -2.65
N LEU A 87 21.43 9.05 -3.73
CA LEU A 87 20.58 8.81 -4.91
C LEU A 87 19.36 7.94 -4.58
N ILE A 88 19.54 6.88 -3.79
CA ILE A 88 18.43 6.02 -3.34
C ILE A 88 17.44 6.87 -2.54
N LYS A 89 17.91 7.64 -1.56
CA LYS A 89 17.04 8.50 -0.74
C LYS A 89 16.25 9.48 -1.60
N GLU A 90 16.91 10.10 -2.56
CA GLU A 90 16.28 11.04 -3.50
C GLU A 90 15.22 10.35 -4.37
N LYS A 91 15.54 9.20 -4.96
CA LYS A 91 14.61 8.43 -5.80
C LYS A 91 13.41 7.90 -5.02
N LEU A 92 13.59 7.57 -3.74
CA LEU A 92 12.55 6.99 -2.91
C LEU A 92 11.60 8.02 -2.26
N ARG A 93 11.95 9.31 -2.25
CA ARG A 93 11.22 10.34 -1.49
C ARG A 93 9.71 10.44 -1.77
N ASN A 94 9.28 10.16 -3.00
CA ASN A 94 7.88 10.16 -3.45
C ASN A 94 7.37 8.75 -3.83
N ILE A 95 8.14 7.72 -3.46
CA ILE A 95 7.85 6.31 -3.76
C ILE A 95 7.48 5.58 -2.48
N VAL A 96 8.27 5.76 -1.42
CA VAL A 96 8.10 5.09 -0.12
C VAL A 96 7.48 6.04 0.88
N TYR A 97 6.28 5.72 1.35
CA TYR A 97 5.53 6.53 2.30
C TYR A 97 4.38 5.73 2.92
N THR A 98 3.86 6.20 4.06
CA THR A 98 2.60 5.67 4.61
C THR A 98 1.43 6.13 3.75
N ALA A 99 0.70 5.22 3.12
CA ALA A 99 -0.50 5.53 2.32
C ALA A 99 -1.75 5.69 3.18
N MET A 100 -1.92 4.84 4.19
CA MET A 100 -3.05 4.88 5.12
C MET A 100 -2.54 4.83 6.56
N ALA A 101 -3.10 5.66 7.43
CA ALA A 101 -2.81 5.67 8.86
C ALA A 101 -4.09 5.99 9.65
N GLU A 102 -4.17 5.51 10.89
CA GLU A 102 -5.31 5.76 11.76
C GLU A 102 -4.88 5.99 13.21
N GLY A 103 -5.74 6.65 13.98
CA GLY A 103 -5.61 6.77 15.42
C GLY A 103 -6.75 7.57 16.02
N GLU A 104 -7.28 7.12 17.16
CA GLU A 104 -8.30 7.84 17.95
C GLU A 104 -9.56 8.26 17.15
N GLY A 105 -10.01 7.41 16.22
CA GLY A 105 -11.19 7.69 15.38
C GLY A 105 -10.91 8.59 14.17
N GLU A 106 -9.64 8.93 13.94
CA GLU A 106 -9.15 9.68 12.77
C GLU A 106 -8.49 8.74 11.77
N TYR A 107 -8.86 8.81 10.50
CA TYR A 107 -8.35 7.93 9.44
C TYR A 107 -7.87 8.77 8.26
N ILE A 108 -6.57 8.69 7.96
CA ILE A 108 -5.93 9.45 6.88
C ILE A 108 -5.51 8.51 5.76
N VAL A 109 -5.79 8.93 4.52
CA VAL A 109 -5.27 8.31 3.30
C VAL A 109 -4.63 9.39 2.42
N SER A 110 -3.43 9.17 1.89
CA SER A 110 -2.77 10.16 1.03
C SER A 110 -1.76 9.54 0.06
N ASN A 111 -1.30 10.32 -0.92
CA ASN A 111 -0.33 9.88 -1.92
C ASN A 111 1.14 10.19 -1.62
N GLY A 112 1.48 10.55 -0.38
CA GLY A 112 2.87 10.87 -0.04
C GLY A 112 3.18 10.90 1.44
N ASN A 113 4.36 11.42 1.77
CA ASN A 113 4.87 11.52 3.14
C ASN A 113 4.05 12.43 4.08
N GLN A 114 3.00 13.10 3.60
CA GLN A 114 2.13 13.93 4.41
C GLN A 114 1.16 13.13 5.30
N THR A 115 0.94 11.84 5.04
CA THR A 115 -0.05 11.02 5.79
C THR A 115 0.17 11.06 7.29
N SER A 116 1.41 10.83 7.76
CA SER A 116 1.72 10.77 9.19
C SER A 116 1.66 12.15 9.86
N GLY A 117 2.10 13.20 9.15
CA GLY A 117 2.00 14.58 9.65
C GLY A 117 0.55 15.04 9.74
N ALA A 118 -0.27 14.72 8.73
CA ALA A 118 -1.70 14.96 8.72
C ALA A 118 -2.38 14.28 9.91
N LEU A 119 -2.12 12.97 10.13
CA LEU A 119 -2.65 12.24 11.27
C LEU A 119 -2.24 12.87 12.60
N SER A 120 -0.94 13.17 12.79
CA SER A 120 -0.45 13.81 14.02
C SER A 120 -1.11 15.16 14.28
N GLY A 121 -1.35 15.96 13.23
CA GLY A 121 -2.01 17.25 13.36
C GLY A 121 -3.48 17.11 13.75
N VAL A 122 -4.23 16.21 13.11
CA VAL A 122 -5.67 16.03 13.45
C VAL A 122 -5.86 15.44 14.85
N GLN A 123 -5.00 14.52 15.30
CA GLN A 123 -5.01 14.02 16.68
C GLN A 123 -4.69 15.10 17.73
N LYS A 124 -4.01 16.18 17.34
CA LYS A 124 -3.83 17.37 18.19
C LYS A 124 -5.03 18.33 18.15
N GLY A 125 -6.14 17.93 17.52
CA GLY A 125 -7.33 18.73 17.33
C GLY A 125 -7.20 19.81 16.25
N TRP A 126 -6.21 19.72 15.36
CA TRP A 126 -6.10 20.65 14.23
C TRP A 126 -6.99 20.18 13.06
N GLY A 127 -7.59 21.13 12.35
CA GLY A 127 -8.20 20.81 11.06
C GLY A 127 -7.15 20.38 10.03
N LEU A 128 -7.54 19.55 9.05
CA LEU A 128 -6.66 19.02 8.01
C LEU A 128 -5.81 20.09 7.30
N ALA A 129 -6.39 21.28 7.05
CA ALA A 129 -5.68 22.41 6.45
C ALA A 129 -4.46 22.86 7.27
N LYS A 130 -4.63 22.97 8.59
CA LYS A 130 -3.55 23.35 9.49
C LYS A 130 -2.49 22.25 9.59
N SER A 131 -2.91 20.99 9.60
CA SER A 131 -2.00 19.82 9.64
C SER A 131 -1.12 19.69 8.39
N LEU A 132 -1.47 20.37 7.29
CA LEU A 132 -0.77 20.30 6.00
C LEU A 132 0.07 21.55 5.67
N MET A 133 0.21 22.51 6.60
CA MET A 133 0.90 23.79 6.30
C MET A 133 2.39 23.61 5.92
N ASP A 134 3.07 22.63 6.51
CA ASP A 134 4.49 22.35 6.24
C ASP A 134 4.72 21.59 4.92
N TYR A 135 3.65 21.23 4.22
CA TYR A 135 3.71 20.49 2.95
C TYR A 135 3.35 21.38 1.77
N THR A 136 3.88 21.02 0.60
CA THR A 136 3.59 21.59 -0.73
C THR A 136 3.44 20.43 -1.73
N TYR A 137 3.11 20.70 -3.00
CA TYR A 137 3.13 19.69 -4.07
C TYR A 137 4.50 18.96 -4.15
N GLU A 138 4.57 17.82 -4.82
CA GLU A 138 5.82 17.07 -4.96
C GLU A 138 6.82 17.80 -5.86
N ASP A 139 8.08 17.93 -5.42
CA ASP A 139 9.13 18.56 -6.22
C ASP A 139 9.71 17.58 -7.26
N ASP A 140 8.87 17.07 -8.16
CA ASP A 140 9.22 16.07 -9.19
C ASP A 140 9.06 16.64 -10.61
N GLY A 141 9.62 17.83 -10.81
CA GLY A 141 9.63 18.52 -12.10
C GLY A 141 10.01 17.58 -13.26
N PRO A 142 9.32 17.66 -14.41
CA PRO A 142 8.37 18.72 -14.79
C PRO A 142 6.91 18.49 -14.36
N ASN A 143 6.59 17.39 -13.65
CA ASN A 143 5.19 17.06 -13.34
C ASN A 143 4.63 17.86 -12.16
N PHE A 144 5.45 18.10 -11.14
CA PHE A 144 5.05 18.80 -9.90
C PHE A 144 3.78 18.19 -9.31
N THR A 145 3.83 16.88 -9.02
CA THR A 145 2.65 16.08 -8.70
C THR A 145 1.89 16.68 -7.51
N SER A 146 0.57 16.78 -7.64
CA SER A 146 -0.29 17.22 -6.54
C SER A 146 -0.23 16.23 -5.36
N ARG A 147 -0.27 16.76 -4.14
CA ARG A 147 -0.52 15.97 -2.93
C ARG A 147 -2.01 15.97 -2.64
N ILE A 148 -2.64 14.80 -2.74
CA ILE A 148 -4.02 14.53 -2.36
C ILE A 148 -4.02 13.85 -0.99
N THR A 149 -4.89 14.33 -0.10
CA THR A 149 -5.06 13.80 1.25
C THR A 149 -6.56 13.70 1.56
N GLY A 150 -7.00 12.54 1.99
CA GLY A 150 -8.35 12.29 2.47
C GLY A 150 -8.35 12.02 3.98
N HIS A 151 -9.37 12.54 4.66
CA HIS A 151 -9.58 12.39 6.09
C HIS A 151 -11.02 11.97 6.35
N SER A 152 -11.17 10.80 6.96
CA SER A 152 -12.45 10.27 7.45
C SER A 152 -12.46 10.31 8.97
N LEU A 153 -13.58 10.73 9.56
CA LEU A 153 -13.74 10.87 11.00
C LEU A 153 -14.88 9.99 11.49
N LEU A 154 -14.64 9.20 12.53
CA LEU A 154 -15.66 8.31 13.08
C LEU A 154 -16.85 9.09 13.69
N ASN A 155 -16.58 10.29 14.25
CA ASN A 155 -17.60 11.15 14.86
C ASN A 155 -18.35 12.03 13.84
N ALA A 156 -17.92 12.04 12.57
CA ALA A 156 -18.56 12.73 11.48
C ALA A 156 -18.54 11.83 10.23
N PRO A 157 -19.24 10.67 10.26
CA PRO A 157 -19.12 9.64 9.24
C PRO A 157 -19.54 10.10 7.83
N ASP A 158 -20.42 11.11 7.76
CA ASP A 158 -20.88 11.70 6.51
C ASP A 158 -19.93 12.76 5.94
N LEU A 159 -18.82 13.08 6.62
CA LEU A 159 -17.86 14.08 6.15
C LEU A 159 -16.68 13.42 5.42
N ALA A 160 -16.57 13.70 4.13
CA ALA A 160 -15.37 13.46 3.34
C ALA A 160 -14.53 14.74 3.29
N ASN A 161 -13.49 14.82 4.13
CA ASN A 161 -12.58 15.97 4.16
C ASN A 161 -11.37 15.70 3.25
N ILE A 162 -11.27 16.43 2.14
CA ILE A 162 -10.27 16.22 1.09
C ILE A 162 -9.42 17.49 0.93
N ALA A 163 -8.10 17.34 0.93
CA ALA A 163 -7.15 18.40 0.66
C ALA A 163 -6.32 18.09 -0.59
N VAL A 164 -6.06 19.11 -1.40
CA VAL A 164 -5.18 19.05 -2.56
C VAL A 164 -4.16 20.18 -2.49
N LEU A 165 -2.87 19.84 -2.48
CA LEU A 165 -1.76 20.78 -2.62
C LEU A 165 -1.19 20.64 -4.02
N ARG A 166 -1.32 21.67 -4.86
CA ARG A 166 -0.91 21.61 -6.27
C ARG A 166 -0.12 22.85 -6.69
N ARG A 167 0.63 22.74 -7.77
CA ARG A 167 1.40 23.86 -8.31
C ARG A 167 0.48 24.82 -9.06
N GLY A 168 0.46 26.08 -8.64
CA GLY A 168 -0.21 27.18 -9.33
C GLY A 168 0.58 27.70 -10.53
N PRO A 169 0.00 28.61 -11.33
CA PRO A 169 0.59 29.10 -12.56
C PRO A 169 1.96 29.79 -12.38
N THR A 170 2.20 30.43 -11.23
CA THR A 170 3.46 31.12 -10.92
C THR A 170 4.45 30.27 -10.13
N GLY A 171 4.09 29.01 -9.82
CA GLY A 171 4.89 28.09 -9.02
C GLY A 171 4.58 28.13 -7.52
N GLU A 172 3.59 28.92 -7.11
CA GLU A 172 3.02 28.90 -5.77
C GLU A 172 2.34 27.56 -5.47
N CYS A 173 2.19 27.24 -4.18
CA CYS A 173 1.37 26.12 -3.77
C CYS A 173 -0.08 26.58 -3.61
N GLU A 174 -0.95 26.19 -4.54
CA GLU A 174 -2.39 26.28 -4.34
C GLU A 174 -2.83 25.22 -3.33
N ARG A 175 -3.64 25.62 -2.36
CA ARG A 175 -4.13 24.77 -1.27
C ARG A 175 -5.65 24.72 -1.32
N LEU A 176 -6.19 23.63 -1.83
CA LEU A 176 -7.62 23.43 -1.97
C LEU A 176 -8.11 22.51 -0.86
N HIS A 177 -9.19 22.90 -0.20
CA HIS A 177 -9.83 22.13 0.86
C HIS A 177 -11.30 21.96 0.52
N HIS A 178 -11.72 20.70 0.43
CA HIS A 178 -13.09 20.31 0.12
C HIS A 178 -13.67 19.59 1.33
N LEU A 179 -14.65 20.23 1.97
CA LEU A 179 -15.46 19.63 3.03
C LEU A 179 -16.76 19.14 2.39
N CYS A 180 -16.77 17.87 1.99
CA CYS A 180 -17.87 17.29 1.23
C CYS A 180 -18.75 16.44 2.14
N MET A 181 -20.04 16.73 2.22
CA MET A 181 -20.99 15.82 2.83
C MET A 181 -21.30 14.69 1.84
N VAL A 182 -21.13 13.44 2.29
CA VAL A 182 -21.52 12.24 1.52
C VAL A 182 -23.05 12.24 1.44
N PRO A 183 -23.63 12.43 0.25
CA PRO A 183 -25.03 12.78 0.14
C PRO A 183 -25.97 11.59 0.35
N MET A 184 -25.46 10.36 0.22
CA MET A 184 -26.17 9.12 0.51
C MET A 184 -25.22 7.94 0.66
N GLU A 185 -25.69 6.88 1.31
CA GLU A 185 -25.01 5.59 1.37
C GLU A 185 -24.68 4.99 0.01
N GLY A 186 -23.57 4.27 -0.05
CA GLY A 186 -23.08 3.66 -1.28
C GLY A 186 -22.50 4.66 -2.27
N LEU A 187 -22.25 5.91 -1.85
CA LEU A 187 -21.53 6.92 -2.62
C LEU A 187 -20.30 7.42 -1.86
N GLY A 188 -19.39 8.04 -2.61
CA GLY A 188 -18.19 8.68 -2.09
C GLY A 188 -17.65 9.71 -3.09
N TYR A 189 -16.54 10.34 -2.72
CA TYR A 189 -15.84 11.33 -3.53
C TYR A 189 -14.46 10.83 -3.91
N CYS A 190 -14.17 10.84 -5.21
CA CYS A 190 -12.89 10.48 -5.81
C CYS A 190 -12.09 11.73 -6.15
N ILE A 191 -10.79 11.71 -5.85
CA ILE A 191 -9.82 12.70 -6.32
C ILE A 191 -8.57 11.97 -6.82
N SER A 192 -7.96 12.47 -7.89
CA SER A 192 -6.72 11.93 -8.44
C SER A 192 -5.63 12.99 -8.52
N THR A 193 -4.38 12.54 -8.71
CA THR A 193 -3.25 13.44 -8.93
C THR A 193 -3.29 14.08 -10.31
N TYR A 194 -3.75 13.35 -11.32
CA TYR A 194 -3.75 13.77 -12.72
C TYR A 194 -5.13 13.69 -13.35
N ALA A 195 -5.41 14.61 -14.27
CA ALA A 195 -6.61 14.60 -15.11
C ALA A 195 -6.52 13.52 -16.21
N GLY A 196 -5.31 13.08 -16.55
CA GLY A 196 -5.08 11.97 -17.47
C GLY A 196 -3.64 11.92 -17.97
N ASN A 197 -3.45 11.26 -19.10
CA ASN A 197 -2.11 11.13 -19.69
C ASN A 197 -1.62 12.45 -20.30
N GLY A 198 -0.30 12.60 -20.43
CA GLY A 198 0.33 13.81 -20.98
C GLY A 198 1.84 13.89 -20.72
N ASN A 199 2.51 14.88 -21.29
CA ASN A 199 3.93 15.17 -21.04
C ASN A 199 4.20 16.70 -21.06
N PRO A 200 4.30 17.39 -19.91
CA PRO A 200 4.14 16.88 -18.55
C PRO A 200 2.72 16.39 -18.25
N LEU A 201 2.55 15.65 -17.15
CA LEU A 201 1.25 15.12 -16.76
C LEU A 201 0.31 16.25 -16.30
N PRO A 202 -0.91 16.37 -16.85
CA PRO A 202 -1.86 17.40 -16.43
C PRO A 202 -2.39 17.09 -15.04
N ALA A 203 -2.17 18.00 -14.08
CA ALA A 203 -2.75 17.90 -12.74
C ALA A 203 -4.29 17.85 -12.81
N PHE A 204 -4.93 17.12 -11.89
CA PHE A 204 -6.38 17.13 -11.77
C PHE A 204 -6.89 18.55 -11.45
N GLN A 205 -8.02 18.92 -12.03
CA GLN A 205 -8.66 20.22 -11.89
C GLN A 205 -10.13 20.05 -11.53
N GLY A 206 -10.65 20.94 -10.67
CA GLY A 206 -12.06 20.96 -10.29
C GLY A 206 -12.35 20.31 -8.95
N GLU A 207 -13.62 20.01 -8.73
CA GLU A 207 -14.14 19.42 -7.49
C GLU A 207 -13.95 17.89 -7.46
N PRO A 208 -13.90 17.26 -6.28
CA PRO A 208 -13.93 15.81 -6.15
C PRO A 208 -15.12 15.19 -6.87
N LEU A 209 -14.89 14.11 -7.61
CA LEU A 209 -15.91 13.44 -8.41
C LEU A 209 -16.75 12.52 -7.52
N ILE A 210 -18.07 12.70 -7.50
CA ILE A 210 -18.93 11.72 -6.83
C ILE A 210 -18.89 10.38 -7.58
N VAL A 211 -18.71 9.27 -6.86
CA VAL A 211 -18.59 7.91 -7.40
C VAL A 211 -19.32 6.90 -6.51
N PRO A 212 -19.76 5.74 -7.03
CA PRO A 212 -20.36 4.71 -6.20
C PRO A 212 -19.30 4.00 -5.36
N ILE A 213 -19.68 3.64 -4.14
CA ILE A 213 -18.98 2.69 -3.28
C ILE A 213 -19.70 1.35 -3.41
N PRO A 214 -19.04 0.30 -3.93
CA PRO A 214 -19.62 -1.03 -4.00
C PRO A 214 -20.02 -1.54 -2.61
N GLY A 215 -21.02 -2.43 -2.56
CA GLY A 215 -21.31 -3.22 -1.37
C GLY A 215 -20.41 -4.45 -1.27
N GLY A 216 -20.43 -5.11 -0.12
CA GLY A 216 -19.63 -6.29 0.17
C GLY A 216 -18.49 -5.99 1.14
N ASP A 217 -17.63 -6.98 1.34
CA ASP A 217 -16.41 -6.84 2.14
C ASP A 217 -15.30 -6.09 1.36
N ALA A 218 -14.16 -5.85 2.03
CA ALA A 218 -13.05 -5.10 1.44
C ALA A 218 -12.47 -5.78 0.18
N GLU A 219 -12.52 -7.12 0.09
CA GLU A 219 -12.06 -7.86 -1.08
C GLU A 219 -13.01 -7.68 -2.27
N GLU A 220 -14.32 -7.78 -2.04
CA GLU A 220 -15.32 -7.57 -3.08
C GLU A 220 -15.30 -6.13 -3.61
N VAL A 221 -15.24 -5.14 -2.71
CA VAL A 221 -15.10 -3.73 -3.08
C VAL A 221 -13.84 -3.53 -3.93
N LEU A 222 -12.70 -4.07 -3.49
CA LEU A 222 -11.44 -3.99 -4.24
C LEU A 222 -11.60 -4.60 -5.64
N ARG A 223 -12.19 -5.80 -5.74
CA ARG A 223 -12.38 -6.49 -7.03
C ARG A 223 -13.20 -5.66 -8.01
N ILE A 224 -14.27 -5.02 -7.53
CA ILE A 224 -15.16 -4.18 -8.35
C ILE A 224 -14.45 -2.92 -8.80
N CYS A 225 -13.75 -2.22 -7.90
CA CYS A 225 -13.02 -0.99 -8.21
C CYS A 225 -11.77 -1.24 -9.09
N TRP A 226 -11.12 -2.40 -8.94
CA TRP A 226 -9.93 -2.77 -9.71
C TRP A 226 -10.26 -3.11 -11.17
N LYS A 227 -11.37 -3.82 -11.41
CA LYS A 227 -11.70 -4.41 -12.71
C LYS A 227 -11.73 -3.44 -13.90
N PRO A 228 -12.33 -2.24 -13.81
CA PRO A 228 -12.51 -1.37 -14.97
C PRO A 228 -11.27 -0.51 -15.28
N LEU A 229 -10.29 -0.44 -14.37
CA LEU A 229 -9.10 0.41 -14.54
C LEU A 229 -8.11 -0.17 -15.56
N ASP A 230 -7.30 0.72 -16.14
CA ASP A 230 -6.25 0.34 -17.10
C ASP A 230 -5.26 -0.68 -16.51
N LYS A 231 -5.25 -1.89 -17.09
CA LYS A 231 -4.46 -3.03 -16.59
C LYS A 231 -2.96 -2.85 -16.77
N GLU A 232 -2.54 -2.03 -17.72
CA GLU A 232 -1.11 -1.79 -17.99
C GLU A 232 -0.51 -0.90 -16.90
N ASN A 233 -1.23 0.17 -16.57
CA ASN A 233 -0.77 1.19 -15.64
C ASN A 233 -1.15 0.90 -14.19
N LEU A 234 -2.19 0.12 -13.88
CA LEU A 234 -2.53 -0.19 -12.50
C LEU A 234 -1.43 -0.98 -11.78
N VAL A 235 -1.00 -0.50 -10.61
CA VAL A 235 0.12 -1.06 -9.83
C VAL A 235 -0.38 -1.71 -8.54
N SER A 236 -1.07 -0.94 -7.70
CA SER A 236 -1.54 -1.40 -6.39
C SER A 236 -2.83 -0.70 -6.00
N MET A 237 -3.66 -1.39 -5.24
CA MET A 237 -4.89 -0.84 -4.65
C MET A 237 -5.04 -1.38 -3.22
N ALA A 238 -5.48 -0.51 -2.31
CA ALA A 238 -5.88 -0.86 -0.96
C ALA A 238 -7.32 -0.37 -0.75
N VAL A 239 -8.15 -1.23 -0.18
CA VAL A 239 -9.48 -0.88 0.31
C VAL A 239 -9.47 -1.08 1.82
N LYS A 240 -9.90 -0.05 2.54
CA LYS A 240 -10.04 -0.04 3.98
C LYS A 240 -11.49 0.28 4.32
N LEU A 241 -12.17 -0.67 4.93
CA LEU A 241 -13.51 -0.50 5.50
C LEU A 241 -13.38 -0.32 7.00
N ILE A 242 -13.97 0.75 7.53
CA ILE A 242 -13.88 1.13 8.95
C ILE A 242 -15.28 0.98 9.53
N ASP A 243 -15.46 0.01 10.43
CA ASP A 243 -16.75 -0.20 11.09
C ASP A 243 -17.11 1.02 11.93
N GLN A 244 -18.25 1.64 11.63
CA GLN A 244 -18.64 2.91 12.25
C GLN A 244 -18.94 2.79 13.75
N ARG A 245 -19.21 1.58 14.25
CA ARG A 245 -19.55 1.34 15.66
C ARG A 245 -18.31 1.15 16.53
N SER A 246 -17.35 0.38 16.04
CA SER A 246 -16.15 -0.01 16.79
C SER A 246 -14.91 0.79 16.39
N GLY A 247 -14.91 1.40 15.21
CA GLY A 247 -13.72 2.01 14.61
C GLY A 247 -12.71 0.99 14.07
N THR A 248 -13.06 -0.30 14.02
CA THR A 248 -12.14 -1.35 13.57
C THR A 248 -12.00 -1.32 12.05
N SER A 249 -10.76 -1.40 11.57
CA SER A 249 -10.43 -1.42 10.15
C SER A 249 -10.27 -2.83 9.61
N MET A 250 -10.91 -3.09 8.47
CA MET A 250 -10.69 -4.26 7.61
C MET A 250 -10.03 -3.79 6.32
N ILE A 251 -8.81 -4.26 6.06
CA ILE A 251 -8.01 -3.84 4.91
C ILE A 251 -7.85 -5.03 3.96
N HIS A 252 -8.04 -4.77 2.67
CA HIS A 252 -7.67 -5.70 1.61
C HIS A 252 -6.76 -4.99 0.61
N ILE A 253 -5.66 -5.64 0.25
CA ILE A 253 -4.63 -5.11 -0.63
C ILE A 253 -4.48 -6.02 -1.84
N LYS A 254 -4.38 -5.41 -3.01
CA LYS A 254 -3.96 -6.08 -4.23
C LYS A 254 -2.79 -5.35 -4.86
N ASN A 255 -1.70 -6.09 -5.05
CA ASN A 255 -0.51 -5.62 -5.76
C ASN A 255 -0.37 -6.38 -7.09
N LYS A 256 -0.03 -5.66 -8.17
CA LYS A 256 0.36 -6.26 -9.45
C LYS A 256 1.74 -6.90 -9.38
N TYR A 257 2.64 -6.27 -8.62
CA TYR A 257 4.00 -6.76 -8.40
C TYR A 257 4.10 -7.41 -7.02
N GLN A 258 5.05 -8.33 -6.86
CA GLN A 258 5.37 -8.93 -5.57
C GLN A 258 6.65 -8.32 -5.03
N LYS A 259 6.73 -8.17 -3.71
CA LYS A 259 7.96 -7.77 -3.05
C LYS A 259 9.00 -8.86 -3.27
N VAL A 260 10.09 -8.52 -3.97
CA VAL A 260 11.27 -9.37 -4.06
C VAL A 260 11.83 -9.43 -2.65
N ALA A 261 11.78 -10.63 -2.07
CA ALA A 261 12.39 -10.84 -0.77
C ALA A 261 13.85 -10.39 -0.87
N LYS A 262 14.31 -9.57 0.07
CA LYS A 262 15.75 -9.51 0.33
C LYS A 262 16.19 -10.96 0.50
N GLU A 263 17.28 -11.36 -0.13
CA GLU A 263 17.99 -12.60 0.19
C GLU A 263 18.56 -12.56 1.62
N ALA A 264 17.90 -11.86 2.55
CA ALA A 264 18.07 -11.99 3.96
C ALA A 264 17.63 -13.42 4.29
N PRO A 265 18.58 -14.29 4.66
CA PRO A 265 18.26 -15.67 4.89
C PRO A 265 17.27 -15.78 6.04
N LEU A 266 16.42 -16.80 5.96
CA LEU A 266 15.57 -17.16 7.08
C LEU A 266 16.41 -17.83 8.16
N CYS A 267 16.07 -17.56 9.41
CA CYS A 267 16.71 -18.22 10.54
C CYS A 267 16.34 -19.71 10.57
N ASN A 268 17.34 -20.59 10.53
CA ASN A 268 17.15 -22.05 10.63
C ASN A 268 16.47 -22.50 11.94
N THR A 269 16.50 -21.67 12.98
CA THR A 269 15.97 -22.02 14.31
C THR A 269 14.51 -21.62 14.49
N CYS A 270 14.07 -20.51 13.89
CA CYS A 270 12.72 -19.97 14.17
C CYS A 270 11.99 -19.40 12.95
N GLY A 271 12.54 -19.56 11.73
CA GLY A 271 11.93 -19.12 10.48
C GLY A 271 11.81 -17.60 10.30
N SER A 272 12.31 -16.81 11.26
CA SER A 272 12.25 -15.35 11.19
C SER A 272 13.37 -14.80 10.29
N ILE A 273 13.08 -13.70 9.59
CA ILE A 273 14.04 -12.99 8.73
C ILE A 273 15.28 -12.61 9.56
N MET A 274 16.47 -12.82 9.01
CA MET A 274 17.71 -12.43 9.67
C MET A 274 18.17 -11.05 9.24
N GLU A 275 18.69 -10.27 10.17
CA GLU A 275 19.23 -8.94 9.94
C GLU A 275 20.73 -9.01 9.68
N ARG A 276 21.24 -8.15 8.78
CA ARG A 276 22.68 -8.10 8.47
C ARG A 276 23.42 -7.45 9.64
N ASN A 277 24.46 -8.11 10.13
CA ASN A 277 25.34 -7.67 11.19
C ASN A 277 26.80 -7.83 10.72
N GLY A 278 27.33 -6.79 10.07
CA GLY A 278 28.61 -6.84 9.36
C GLY A 278 28.58 -7.82 8.18
N ASP A 279 29.55 -8.74 8.15
CA ASP A 279 29.66 -9.82 7.15
C ASP A 279 28.78 -11.05 7.47
N ARG A 280 27.97 -10.98 8.53
CA ARG A 280 27.10 -12.08 8.99
C ARG A 280 25.64 -11.67 9.06
N TYR A 281 24.76 -12.64 9.26
CA TYR A 281 23.35 -12.42 9.56
C TYR A 281 23.05 -12.83 11.00
N LYS A 282 22.16 -12.10 11.68
CA LYS A 282 21.67 -12.40 13.03
C LYS A 282 20.15 -12.31 13.06
N CYS A 283 19.51 -13.36 13.56
CA CYS A 283 18.07 -13.37 13.73
C CYS A 283 17.65 -12.38 14.83
N TRP A 284 16.78 -11.43 14.51
CA TRP A 284 16.25 -10.47 15.47
C TRP A 284 15.47 -11.14 16.61
N LYS A 285 14.78 -12.26 16.30
CA LYS A 285 13.88 -12.95 17.23
C LYS A 285 14.59 -13.87 18.24
N CYS A 286 15.58 -14.64 17.78
CA CYS A 286 16.25 -15.65 18.62
C CYS A 286 17.76 -15.45 18.75
N GLY A 287 18.34 -14.46 18.07
CA GLY A 287 19.77 -14.18 18.10
C GLY A 287 20.66 -15.17 17.34
N ALA A 288 20.08 -16.23 16.74
CA ALA A 288 20.84 -17.21 15.97
C ALA A 288 21.49 -16.59 14.72
N THR A 289 22.64 -17.11 14.30
CA THR A 289 23.42 -16.63 13.14
C THR A 289 23.36 -17.57 11.94
N ASN A 290 22.56 -18.63 12.02
CA ASN A 290 22.52 -19.71 11.03
C ASN A 290 21.36 -19.49 10.06
N ALA A 291 21.70 -19.38 8.77
CA ALA A 291 20.87 -18.97 7.65
C ALA A 291 20.43 -20.16 6.77
N VAL A 292 19.23 -20.10 6.16
CA VAL A 292 18.86 -20.96 5.01
C VAL A 292 19.50 -20.38 3.74
N GLY A 293 20.25 -21.19 2.98
CA GLY A 293 20.56 -20.92 1.56
C GLY A 293 21.81 -20.10 1.26
N ALA A 294 22.98 -20.74 1.29
CA ALA A 294 23.94 -20.63 0.18
C ALA A 294 24.05 -22.03 -0.40
N ASN A 295 23.33 -22.30 -1.49
CA ASN A 295 23.23 -23.58 -2.20
C ASN A 295 22.56 -24.74 -1.46
N SER A 296 21.24 -24.75 -1.42
CA SER A 296 20.46 -25.98 -1.58
C SER A 296 19.02 -25.64 -1.97
N GLU A 297 18.54 -26.25 -3.05
CA GLU A 297 17.15 -26.12 -3.49
C GLU A 297 16.21 -26.51 -2.32
N PRO A 298 15.15 -25.74 -2.06
CA PRO A 298 14.14 -26.16 -1.09
C PRO A 298 13.41 -27.39 -1.63
N MET A 299 13.46 -28.51 -0.89
CA MET A 299 12.56 -29.64 -1.15
C MET A 299 11.11 -29.20 -0.91
N PRO A 300 10.14 -29.64 -1.72
CA PRO A 300 8.74 -29.34 -1.52
C PRO A 300 8.26 -29.85 -0.15
N ILE A 301 7.52 -28.98 0.56
CA ILE A 301 6.84 -29.33 1.80
C ILE A 301 5.70 -30.29 1.44
N GLY A 302 5.81 -31.57 1.83
CA GLY A 302 4.75 -32.56 1.60
C GLY A 302 5.15 -34.04 1.58
N ASP A 303 6.42 -34.36 1.30
CA ASP A 303 6.87 -35.75 1.09
C ASP A 303 7.66 -36.32 2.29
N GLU A 304 7.27 -36.01 3.53
CA GLU A 304 7.89 -36.67 4.69
C GLU A 304 7.36 -38.12 4.82
N PRO A 305 8.24 -39.13 4.83
CA PRO A 305 7.81 -40.52 4.85
C PRO A 305 7.02 -40.82 6.14
N LEU A 306 5.92 -41.56 6.00
CA LEU A 306 5.15 -42.02 7.16
C LEU A 306 5.85 -43.21 7.80
N CYS A 307 5.76 -43.32 9.12
CA CYS A 307 6.27 -44.46 9.84
C CYS A 307 5.50 -45.72 9.44
N THR A 308 6.18 -46.74 8.90
CA THR A 308 5.55 -48.00 8.48
C THR A 308 4.95 -48.81 9.63
N VAL A 309 5.25 -48.47 10.89
CA VAL A 309 4.73 -49.15 12.09
C VAL A 309 3.48 -48.49 12.65
N CYS A 310 3.41 -47.15 12.66
CA CYS A 310 2.31 -46.41 13.33
C CYS A 310 1.66 -45.33 12.47
N GLY A 311 2.08 -45.15 11.21
CA GLY A 311 1.53 -44.15 10.28
C GLY A 311 1.81 -42.69 10.65
N THR A 312 2.58 -42.42 11.72
CA THR A 312 2.93 -41.06 12.12
C THR A 312 4.00 -40.48 11.19
N ILE A 313 3.87 -39.19 10.86
CA ILE A 313 4.87 -38.44 10.08
C ILE A 313 6.24 -38.55 10.77
N THR A 314 7.27 -38.94 10.01
CA THR A 314 8.62 -39.07 10.55
C THR A 314 9.33 -37.72 10.55
N VAL A 315 10.18 -37.48 11.54
CA VAL A 315 10.92 -36.23 11.69
C VAL A 315 12.32 -36.41 11.11
N ARG A 316 12.79 -35.44 10.32
CA ARG A 316 14.15 -35.44 9.77
C ARG A 316 15.17 -35.26 10.89
N THR A 317 16.17 -36.13 10.91
CA THR A 317 17.33 -36.09 11.80
C THR A 317 18.60 -36.03 10.97
N GLY A 318 19.74 -35.70 11.58
CA GLY A 318 21.03 -35.57 10.87
C GLY A 318 21.48 -36.82 10.10
N SER A 319 20.87 -37.99 10.33
CA SER A 319 21.19 -39.27 9.67
C SER A 319 20.01 -39.93 8.96
N GLY A 320 18.94 -39.19 8.63
CA GLY A 320 17.72 -39.70 7.98
C GLY A 320 16.45 -39.38 8.75
N TYR A 321 15.36 -40.11 8.52
CA TYR A 321 14.08 -39.88 9.20
C TYR A 321 13.90 -40.81 10.42
N LYS A 322 13.30 -40.29 11.50
CA LYS A 322 12.94 -41.08 12.68
C LYS A 322 11.49 -40.85 13.09
N CYS A 323 10.82 -41.95 13.46
CA CYS A 323 9.50 -41.84 14.08
C CYS A 323 9.64 -41.39 15.55
N PRO A 324 8.96 -40.29 15.96
CA PRO A 324 9.01 -39.80 17.33
C PRO A 324 8.42 -40.78 18.34
N ASN A 325 7.47 -41.62 17.92
CA ASN A 325 6.81 -42.60 18.79
C ASN A 325 7.53 -43.95 18.86
N CYS A 326 8.05 -44.45 17.73
CA CYS A 326 8.58 -45.82 17.66
C CYS A 326 10.11 -45.90 17.82
N LYS A 327 10.83 -44.78 17.69
CA LYS A 327 12.31 -44.68 17.76
C LYS A 327 13.10 -45.61 16.81
N THR A 328 12.43 -46.31 15.89
CA THR A 328 13.02 -47.19 14.89
C THR A 328 13.43 -46.42 13.63
N PRO A 329 14.54 -46.78 12.96
CA PRO A 329 14.86 -46.27 11.63
C PRO A 329 13.87 -46.87 10.62
N THR A 330 13.19 -46.03 9.84
CA THR A 330 12.29 -46.48 8.78
C THR A 330 13.08 -46.60 7.47
N GLY A 331 13.08 -47.79 6.87
CA GLY A 331 13.58 -48.01 5.52
C GLY A 331 12.65 -47.34 4.49
N PHE A 332 13.24 -46.73 3.46
CA PHE A 332 12.53 -46.06 2.38
C PHE A 332 11.76 -47.08 1.52
N ILE A 333 10.51 -46.77 1.17
CA ILE A 333 9.95 -47.09 -0.15
C ILE A 333 9.82 -45.75 -0.86
#